data_AF-A0A7X8Z9R4-F1
#
_entry.id   AF-A0A7X8Z9R4-F1
#
_cell.length_a   1.000
_cell.length_b   1.000
_cell.length_c   1.000
_cell.angle_alpha   90.00
_cell.angle_beta   90.00
_cell.angle_gamma   90.00
#
_symmetry.space_group_name_H-M   'P 1'
#
loop_
_entity.id
_entity.type
_entity.pdbx_description
1 polymer ?
#
loop_
_entity_poly.entity_id
_entity_poly.type
_entity_poly.pdbx_seq_one_letter_code
_entity_poly.pdbx_strand_id
1 'polypeptide(L)'
;MLIFLPGSYEINNEYSEYTLPHKSAELFCEECGVSIGIKDITTFKLDTFLFCSDCIKRYIRPVPYQLDEGITVIEDSGNYVKIECVRQFKKEPYPRYEIIEKLCRFKKKARFVKVGGKRYYIPKPR
;
A
#
# COMPACT_ATOMS: atom_id res chain seq x y z
N MET A 1 20.80 -5.60 2.78
CA MET A 1 21.40 -6.92 2.50
C MET A 1 20.25 -7.89 2.38
N LEU A 2 19.95 -8.40 1.18
CA LEU A 2 18.85 -9.35 0.96
C LEU A 2 19.39 -10.75 1.26
N ILE A 3 18.79 -11.46 2.21
CA ILE A 3 19.14 -12.85 2.52
C ILE A 3 18.01 -13.72 1.97
N PHE A 4 18.34 -14.60 1.02
CA PHE A 4 17.40 -15.59 0.49
C PHE A 4 17.44 -16.83 1.40
N LEU A 5 16.27 -17.25 1.90
CA LEU A 5 16.14 -18.52 2.62
C LEU A 5 15.32 -19.51 1.77
N PRO A 6 15.82 -20.74 1.53
CA PRO A 6 15.03 -21.80 0.93
C PRO A 6 14.17 -22.48 2.02
N GLY A 7 12.85 -22.42 1.89
CA GLY A 7 11.91 -23.17 2.74
C GLY A 7 11.17 -24.23 1.93
N SER A 8 11.27 -25.49 2.35
CA SER A 8 10.51 -26.63 1.82
C SER A 8 9.37 -26.97 2.77
N TYR A 9 8.13 -27.04 2.27
CA TYR A 9 6.99 -27.65 2.94
C TYR A 9 6.41 -28.76 2.05
N GLU A 10 6.15 -29.92 2.63
CA GLU A 10 5.55 -31.07 1.95
C GLU A 10 4.04 -30.87 1.81
N ILE A 11 3.54 -31.03 0.58
CA ILE A 11 2.12 -30.95 0.25
C ILE A 11 1.72 -32.33 -0.28
N ASN A 12 0.79 -33.01 0.40
CA ASN A 12 0.22 -34.26 -0.09
C ASN A 12 -0.64 -33.97 -1.34
N ASN A 13 -0.30 -34.65 -2.43
CA ASN A 13 -0.82 -34.51 -3.79
C ASN A 13 -2.35 -34.59 -3.94
N GLU A 14 -2.94 -33.67 -4.70
CA GLU A 14 -3.55 -33.94 -6.01
C GLU A 14 -3.89 -32.63 -6.73
N TYR A 15 -3.72 -32.59 -8.06
CA TYR A 15 -3.64 -31.43 -8.98
C TYR A 15 -2.23 -30.85 -9.21
N SER A 16 -1.56 -31.39 -10.22
CA SER A 16 -0.41 -30.76 -10.86
C SER A 16 -0.89 -29.59 -11.74
N GLU A 17 -0.69 -28.36 -11.30
CA GLU A 17 -0.72 -27.18 -12.16
C GLU A 17 0.34 -26.20 -11.69
N TYR A 18 1.42 -26.10 -12.46
CA TYR A 18 2.43 -25.04 -12.46
C TYR A 18 2.64 -24.31 -11.12
N THR A 19 3.35 -24.95 -10.17
CA THR A 19 3.91 -24.23 -9.03
C THR A 19 5.02 -23.31 -9.54
N LEU A 20 4.65 -22.08 -9.91
CA LEU A 20 5.59 -20.98 -9.97
C LEU A 20 6.37 -21.02 -8.64
N PRO A 21 7.71 -21.12 -8.64
CA PRO A 21 8.45 -21.11 -7.39
C PRO A 21 8.08 -19.82 -6.68
N HIS A 22 7.41 -19.93 -5.53
CA HIS A 22 7.04 -18.78 -4.71
C HIS A 22 8.33 -18.10 -4.28
N LYS A 23 8.77 -17.13 -5.07
CA LYS A 23 9.91 -16.29 -4.74
C LYS A 23 9.42 -15.39 -3.62
N SER A 24 9.68 -15.81 -2.40
CA SER A 24 9.34 -15.05 -1.22
C SER A 24 10.60 -14.36 -0.68
N ALA A 25 10.42 -13.18 -0.10
CA ALA A 25 11.46 -12.49 0.64
C ALA A 25 10.90 -12.03 1.97
N GLU A 26 11.71 -12.13 3.00
CA GLU A 26 11.48 -11.43 4.24
C GLU A 26 11.76 -9.94 4.03
N LEU A 27 10.80 -9.10 4.44
CA LEU A 27 10.94 -7.66 4.37
C LEU A 27 11.28 -7.12 5.75
N PHE A 28 12.11 -6.08 5.77
CA PHE A 28 12.55 -5.42 6.99
C PHE A 28 12.16 -3.95 6.94
N CYS A 29 11.82 -3.38 8.09
CA CYS A 29 11.50 -1.98 8.24
C CYS A 29 12.70 -1.10 7.87
N GLU A 30 12.48 -0.12 6.98
CA GLU A 30 13.53 0.80 6.52
C GLU A 30 14.08 1.67 7.66
N GLU A 31 13.29 1.90 8.71
CA GLU A 31 13.67 2.75 9.85
C GLU A 31 14.36 1.97 10.98
N CYS A 32 13.76 0.87 11.45
CA CYS A 32 14.22 0.14 12.64
C CYS A 32 14.77 -1.27 12.37
N GLY A 33 14.69 -1.75 11.12
CA GLY A 33 15.19 -3.08 10.75
C GLY A 33 14.38 -4.27 11.26
N VAL A 34 13.27 -4.06 11.98
CA VAL A 34 12.40 -5.17 12.41
C VAL A 34 11.76 -5.87 11.21
N SER A 35 11.62 -7.18 11.27
CA SER A 35 10.91 -7.95 10.24
C SER A 35 9.44 -7.50 10.12
N ILE A 36 9.00 -7.29 8.88
CA ILE A 36 7.61 -7.03 8.48
C ILE A 36 6.94 -8.33 8.00
N GLY A 37 7.71 -9.43 7.95
CA GLY A 37 7.27 -10.75 7.54
C GLY A 37 7.64 -11.08 6.09
N ILE A 38 7.34 -12.33 5.73
CA ILE A 38 7.63 -12.91 4.42
C ILE A 38 6.53 -12.51 3.43
N LYS A 39 6.92 -12.00 2.27
CA LYS A 39 6.02 -11.61 1.19
C LYS A 39 6.40 -12.27 -0.12
N ASP A 40 5.40 -12.59 -0.93
CA ASP A 40 5.59 -13.08 -2.29
C ASP A 40 6.05 -11.93 -3.20
N ILE A 41 7.26 -12.03 -3.74
CA ILE A 41 7.91 -11.01 -4.57
C ILE A 41 7.21 -10.85 -5.92
N THR A 42 6.45 -11.84 -6.38
CA THR A 42 5.74 -11.78 -7.68
C THR A 42 4.55 -10.82 -7.65
N THR A 43 3.87 -10.71 -6.51
CA THR A 43 2.69 -9.86 -6.34
C THR A 43 3.01 -8.56 -5.61
N PHE A 44 4.11 -8.53 -4.88
CA PHE A 44 4.49 -7.41 -4.03
C PHE A 44 5.19 -6.29 -4.80
N LYS A 45 4.83 -5.04 -4.51
CA LYS A 45 5.55 -3.87 -5.02
C LYS A 45 6.49 -3.35 -3.93
N LEU A 46 7.77 -3.26 -4.24
CA LEU A 46 8.82 -2.81 -3.30
C LEU A 46 8.57 -1.41 -2.72
N ASP A 47 7.71 -0.60 -3.35
CA ASP A 47 7.29 0.71 -2.84
C ASP A 47 6.19 0.62 -1.77
N THR A 48 5.78 -0.57 -1.33
CA THR A 48 4.71 -0.80 -0.33
C THR A 48 5.28 -1.45 0.93
N PHE A 49 4.65 -1.22 2.09
CA PHE A 49 5.03 -1.77 3.40
C PHE A 49 6.51 -1.59 3.79
N LEU A 50 7.06 -0.39 3.60
CA LEU A 50 8.44 -0.05 3.94
C LEU A 50 8.69 0.13 5.45
N PHE A 51 7.63 0.34 6.23
CA PHE A 51 7.70 0.58 7.67
C PHE A 51 6.87 -0.44 8.45
N CYS A 52 7.36 -0.85 9.62
CA CYS A 52 6.57 -1.65 10.55
C CYS A 52 5.40 -0.85 11.14
N SER A 53 4.50 -1.54 11.86
CA SER A 53 3.30 -0.97 12.50
C SER A 53 3.60 0.19 13.45
N ASP A 54 4.80 0.26 14.03
CA ASP A 54 5.20 1.35 14.92
C ASP A 54 5.83 2.52 14.16
N CYS A 55 6.80 2.25 13.29
CA CYS A 55 7.46 3.29 12.51
C CYS A 55 6.49 4.02 11.57
N ILE A 56 5.46 3.32 11.07
CA ILE A 56 4.47 3.90 10.17
C ILE A 56 3.58 4.95 10.87
N LYS A 57 3.41 4.88 12.20
CA LYS A 57 2.56 5.82 12.96
C LYS A 57 2.99 7.27 12.76
N ARG A 58 4.29 7.52 12.58
CA ARG A 58 4.87 8.85 12.30
C ARG A 58 4.41 9.46 10.97
N TYR A 59 3.84 8.64 10.09
CA TYR A 59 3.34 9.08 8.78
C TYR A 59 1.83 9.30 8.78
N ILE A 60 1.10 8.79 9.79
CA ILE A 60 -0.35 8.93 9.91
C ILE A 60 -0.71 10.39 10.15
N ARG A 61 -1.71 10.89 9.42
CA ARG A 61 -2.23 12.24 9.61
C ARG A 61 -3.60 12.20 10.28
N PRO A 62 -3.92 13.24 11.09
CA PRO A 62 -5.30 13.48 11.49
C PRO A 62 -6.19 13.63 10.26
N VAL A 63 -7.34 12.98 10.29
CA VAL A 63 -8.36 12.99 9.23
C VAL A 63 -9.59 13.82 9.68
N PRO A 64 -10.35 14.42 8.75
CA PRO A 64 -10.15 14.39 7.30
C PRO A 64 -9.12 15.42 6.80
N TYR A 65 -8.55 15.18 5.60
CA TYR A 65 -7.74 16.18 4.89
C TYR A 65 -7.88 16.05 3.37
N GLN A 66 -7.79 17.17 2.65
CA GLN A 66 -7.85 17.21 1.18
C GLN A 66 -6.49 16.94 0.54
N LEU A 67 -6.49 16.15 -0.54
CA LEU A 67 -5.32 15.91 -1.40
C LEU A 67 -5.38 16.73 -2.69
N ASP A 68 -6.58 16.91 -3.23
CA ASP A 68 -6.90 17.71 -4.42
C ASP A 68 -8.40 18.03 -4.39
N GLU A 69 -8.87 18.86 -5.31
CA GLU A 69 -10.29 19.14 -5.46
C GLU A 69 -11.08 17.84 -5.72
N GLY A 70 -12.10 17.60 -4.91
CA GLY A 70 -12.90 16.37 -4.98
C GLY A 70 -12.19 15.10 -4.49
N ILE A 71 -11.03 15.20 -3.81
CA ILE A 71 -10.32 14.05 -3.26
C ILE A 71 -9.97 14.31 -1.78
N THR A 72 -10.73 13.67 -0.90
CA THR A 72 -10.59 13.82 0.57
C THR A 72 -10.20 12.49 1.20
N VAL A 73 -9.14 12.49 2.01
CA VAL A 73 -8.81 11.34 2.86
C VAL A 73 -9.68 11.40 4.11
N ILE A 74 -10.40 10.32 4.38
CA ILE A 74 -11.34 10.20 5.52
C ILE A 74 -10.86 9.20 6.57
N GLU A 75 -9.97 8.27 6.21
CA GLU A 75 -9.27 7.40 7.14
C GLU A 75 -7.82 7.21 6.70
N ASP A 76 -6.90 7.14 7.66
CA ASP A 76 -5.47 7.01 7.42
C ASP A 76 -4.83 6.04 8.43
N SER A 77 -4.40 4.87 7.96
CA SER A 77 -3.71 3.85 8.76
C SER A 77 -2.19 3.82 8.52
N GLY A 78 -1.67 4.77 7.76
CA GLY A 78 -0.26 4.79 7.38
C GLY A 78 0.00 4.01 6.10
N ASN A 79 -0.27 2.70 6.12
CA ASN A 79 -0.13 1.81 4.96
C ASN A 79 -1.32 1.89 3.99
N TYR A 80 -2.50 2.27 4.46
CA TYR A 80 -3.70 2.42 3.64
C TYR A 80 -4.40 3.72 3.99
N VAL A 81 -5.18 4.21 3.04
CA VAL A 81 -6.11 5.31 3.26
C VAL A 81 -7.45 4.97 2.64
N LYS A 82 -8.54 5.44 3.27
CA LYS A 82 -9.84 5.55 2.60
C LYS A 82 -10.01 6.96 2.08
N ILE A 83 -10.40 7.06 0.82
CA ILE A 83 -10.51 8.30 0.08
C ILE A 83 -11.94 8.43 -0.41
N GLU A 84 -12.58 9.54 -0.08
CA GLU A 84 -13.79 10.00 -0.73
C GLU A 84 -13.40 10.75 -2.01
N CYS A 85 -13.87 10.26 -3.15
CA CYS A 85 -13.66 10.85 -4.46
C CYS A 85 -14.98 11.37 -5.03
N VAL A 86 -14.98 12.62 -5.45
CA VAL A 86 -16.07 13.24 -6.22
C VAL A 86 -15.71 13.13 -7.70
N ARG A 87 -16.55 12.47 -8.49
CA ARG A 87 -16.36 12.35 -9.93
C ARG A 87 -17.55 12.93 -10.67
N GLN A 88 -17.25 13.88 -11.56
CA GLN A 88 -18.19 14.33 -12.57
C GLN A 88 -18.06 13.46 -13.82
N PHE A 89 -19.08 12.69 -14.14
CA PHE A 89 -19.14 11.96 -15.40
C PHE A 89 -19.82 12.82 -16.46
N LYS A 90 -19.25 12.90 -17.67
CA LYS A 90 -19.77 13.74 -18.76
C LYS A 90 -21.25 13.48 -19.11
N LYS A 91 -21.77 12.28 -18.79
CA LYS A 91 -23.13 11.85 -19.10
C LYS A 91 -24.09 11.95 -17.92
N GLU A 92 -23.64 12.41 -16.75
CA GLU A 92 -24.46 12.45 -15.54
C GLU A 92 -24.68 13.88 -15.06
N PRO A 93 -25.92 14.24 -14.68
CA PRO A 93 -26.25 15.60 -14.25
C PRO A 93 -25.69 15.93 -12.86
N TYR A 94 -25.37 14.93 -12.05
CA TYR A 94 -24.86 15.09 -10.68
C TYR A 94 -23.53 14.35 -10.47
N PRO A 95 -22.61 14.91 -9.65
CA PRO A 95 -21.40 14.22 -9.29
C PRO A 95 -21.70 12.96 -8.47
N ARG A 96 -20.89 11.92 -8.65
CA ARG A 96 -20.93 10.73 -7.79
C ARG A 96 -19.85 10.79 -6.73
N TYR A 97 -20.21 10.32 -5.55
CA TYR A 97 -19.32 10.11 -4.42
C TYR A 97 -18.94 8.64 -4.37
N GLU A 98 -17.64 8.36 -4.38
CA GLU A 98 -17.10 7.01 -4.23
C GLU A 98 -16.12 6.99 -3.06
N ILE A 99 -16.32 6.06 -2.12
CA ILE A 99 -15.32 5.76 -1.09
C ILE A 99 -14.47 4.60 -1.58
N ILE A 100 -13.17 4.83 -1.71
CA ILE A 100 -12.22 3.83 -2.18
C ILE A 100 -11.06 3.67 -1.19
N GLU A 101 -10.69 2.43 -0.91
CA GLU A 101 -9.48 2.12 -0.17
C GLU A 101 -8.28 2.06 -1.13
N LYS A 102 -7.16 2.68 -0.72
CA LYS A 102 -5.91 2.68 -1.49
C LYS A 102 -4.72 2.33 -0.61
N LEU A 103 -3.92 1.38 -1.09
CA LEU A 103 -2.60 1.08 -0.55
C LEU A 103 -1.65 2.26 -0.80
N CYS A 104 -1.03 2.74 0.26
CA CYS A 104 0.00 3.76 0.22
C CYS A 104 1.31 3.20 -0.33
N ARG A 105 2.02 4.06 -1.04
CA ARG A 105 3.35 3.79 -1.57
C ARG A 105 4.33 4.81 -1.03
N PHE A 106 5.60 4.44 -0.99
CA PHE A 106 6.65 5.32 -0.52
C PHE A 106 7.75 5.46 -1.57
N LYS A 107 8.23 6.69 -1.75
CA LYS A 107 9.37 7.00 -2.62
C LYS A 107 10.24 8.03 -1.92
N LYS A 108 11.53 7.72 -1.70
CA LYS A 108 12.50 8.62 -1.05
C LYS A 108 11.94 9.26 0.25
N LYS A 109 11.30 8.46 1.11
CA LYS A 109 10.64 8.89 2.36
C LYS A 109 9.37 9.76 2.22
N ALA A 110 8.84 9.94 1.00
CA ALA A 110 7.55 10.57 0.76
C ALA A 110 6.46 9.51 0.53
N ARG A 111 5.31 9.67 1.18
CA ARG A 111 4.16 8.78 1.07
C ARG A 111 3.20 9.30 0.00
N PHE A 112 2.63 8.42 -0.82
CA PHE A 112 1.68 8.80 -1.86
C PHE A 112 0.68 7.70 -2.19
N VAL A 113 -0.43 8.07 -2.81
CA VAL A 113 -1.46 7.16 -3.32
C VAL A 113 -1.71 7.40 -4.79
N LYS A 114 -2.20 6.38 -5.49
CA LYS A 114 -2.61 6.49 -6.91
C LYS A 114 -4.12 6.47 -7.03
N VAL A 115 -4.70 7.55 -7.53
CA VAL A 115 -6.14 7.69 -7.81
C VAL A 115 -6.29 8.12 -9.27
N GLY A 116 -7.06 7.38 -10.07
CA GLY A 116 -7.24 7.68 -11.49
C GLY A 116 -5.93 7.75 -12.30
N GLY A 117 -4.90 6.97 -11.94
CA GLY A 117 -3.58 7.00 -12.58
C GLY A 117 -2.65 8.12 -12.13
N LYS A 118 -3.17 9.20 -11.54
CA LYS A 118 -2.38 10.31 -10.95
C LYS A 118 -1.85 9.94 -9.56
N ARG A 119 -0.67 10.46 -9.22
CA ARG A 119 -0.05 10.29 -7.89
C ARG A 119 -0.38 11.50 -7.02
N TYR A 120 -0.89 11.25 -5.82
CA TYR A 120 -1.17 12.27 -4.81
C TYR A 120 -0.25 12.01 -3.62
N TYR A 121 0.67 12.95 -3.38
CA TYR A 121 1.59 12.86 -2.26
C TYR A 121 0.86 13.27 -0.98
N ILE A 122 0.98 12.43 0.04
CA ILE A 122 0.47 12.71 1.37
C ILE A 122 1.60 13.43 2.13
N PRO A 123 1.42 14.70 2.51
CA PRO A 123 2.41 15.44 3.28
C PRO A 123 2.76 14.70 4.57
N LYS A 124 3.98 14.87 5.07
CA LYS A 124 4.29 14.41 6.42
C LYS A 124 3.45 15.24 7.43
N PRO A 125 2.99 14.63 8.53
CA PRO A 125 2.47 15.42 9.65
C PRO A 125 3.56 16.41 10.11
N ARG A 126 3.14 17.65 10.37
CA ARG A 126 4.00 18.70 10.90
C ARG A 126 4.20 18.49 12.40
#